data_AF-A0A7V5DAK3-F1
#
_entry.id   AF-A0A7V5DAK3-F1
#
_cell.length_a   1.000
_cell.length_b   1.000
_cell.length_c   1.000
_cell.angle_alpha   90.00
_cell.angle_beta   90.00
_cell.angle_gamma   90.00
#
_symmetry.space_group_name_H-M   'P 1'
#
loop_
_entity.id
_entity.type
_entity.pdbx_description
1 polymer ?
#
loop_
_entity_poly.entity_id
_entity_poly.type
_entity_poly.pdbx_seq_one_letter_code
_entity_poly.pdbx_strand_id
1 'polypeptide(L)'
;MRLQIFFLIAFLTVGIKPVVAHPGDSPETLEWVKRTADKIELSLSSATKSMDWADLLIKLMQSHDEFEAVALAGLYCHEVRKAAELGRSYCNWLNNSTLDKDLNTCIIRATEARLQAIRMREAAEICLLGARQNPPDTTFILSDLLRANAEIIEHDIADGLASEDFHILSQKLEHAERIFHNTEILAATLLDCSEVTLAAKAGTRACMDALLSKEWASAIRHVQNASVEAGKIKSRAGKCK
;
A
#
# COMPACT_ATOMS: atom_id res chain seq x y z
N MET A 1 -50.99 17.61 -16.03
CA MET A 1 -50.09 16.46 -15.79
C MET A 1 -49.06 16.30 -16.92
N ARG A 2 -48.16 17.29 -17.15
CA ARG A 2 -47.06 17.20 -18.15
C ARG A 2 -45.86 18.15 -17.91
N LEU A 3 -45.69 18.71 -16.70
CA LEU A 3 -44.66 19.75 -16.47
C LEU A 3 -43.79 19.56 -15.22
N GLN A 4 -43.75 18.36 -14.62
CA GLN A 4 -42.96 18.08 -13.41
C GLN A 4 -41.87 17.01 -13.60
N ILE A 5 -41.77 16.38 -14.77
CA ILE A 5 -40.82 15.28 -15.00
C ILE A 5 -39.47 15.79 -15.55
N PHE A 6 -39.39 17.02 -16.07
CA PHE A 6 -38.16 17.55 -16.66
C PHE A 6 -37.12 18.07 -15.64
N PHE A 7 -37.50 18.33 -14.39
CA PHE A 7 -36.56 18.86 -13.39
C PHE A 7 -35.77 17.78 -12.63
N LEU A 8 -36.12 16.49 -12.76
CA LEU A 8 -35.45 15.42 -12.01
C LEU A 8 -34.23 14.80 -12.73
N ILE A 9 -34.00 15.13 -14.01
CA ILE A 9 -32.89 14.55 -14.80
C ILE A 9 -31.66 15.48 -14.85
N ALA A 10 -31.82 16.76 -14.50
CA ALA A 10 -30.73 17.75 -14.60
C ALA A 10 -29.72 17.74 -13.43
N PHE A 11 -29.95 16.95 -12.37
CA PHE A 11 -29.06 16.90 -11.19
C PHE A 11 -28.19 15.64 -11.10
N LEU A 12 -28.32 14.69 -12.03
CA LEU A 12 -27.52 13.45 -12.05
C LEU A 12 -26.22 13.55 -12.86
N THR A 13 -25.88 14.74 -13.38
CA THR A 13 -24.64 14.99 -14.12
C THR A 13 -23.65 15.86 -13.35
N VAL A 14 -23.68 15.84 -12.01
CA VAL A 14 -22.53 16.28 -11.21
C VAL A 14 -21.39 15.33 -11.57
N GLY A 15 -20.50 15.84 -12.42
CA GLY A 15 -19.46 15.08 -13.10
C GLY A 15 -18.58 14.35 -12.10
N ILE A 16 -18.79 13.04 -12.00
CA ILE A 16 -17.70 12.12 -11.74
C ILE A 16 -16.79 12.28 -12.95
N LYS A 17 -15.74 13.12 -12.82
CA LYS A 17 -14.65 13.08 -13.80
C LYS A 17 -14.15 11.64 -13.78
N PRO A 18 -14.24 10.88 -14.89
CA PRO A 18 -13.64 9.56 -14.91
C PRO A 18 -12.18 9.74 -14.52
N VAL A 19 -11.74 9.00 -13.51
CA VAL A 19 -10.31 8.91 -13.19
C VAL A 19 -9.66 8.42 -14.46
N VAL A 20 -8.94 9.30 -15.14
CA VAL A 20 -8.22 8.95 -16.36
C VAL A 20 -7.16 7.95 -15.92
N ALA A 21 -7.29 6.69 -16.36
CA ALA A 21 -6.28 5.67 -16.08
C ALA A 21 -4.92 6.20 -16.55
N HIS A 22 -3.91 6.14 -15.67
CA HIS A 22 -2.60 6.67 -16.01
C HIS A 22 -1.94 5.79 -17.08
N PRO A 23 -1.46 6.37 -18.20
CA PRO A 23 -0.83 5.63 -19.29
C PRO A 23 0.56 5.03 -18.98
N GLY A 24 1.09 5.21 -17.77
CA GLY A 24 2.32 4.56 -17.33
C GLY A 24 2.82 5.00 -15.96
N ASP A 25 3.80 4.26 -15.43
CA ASP A 25 4.49 4.60 -14.18
C ASP A 25 5.42 5.80 -14.38
N SER A 26 5.50 6.69 -13.39
CA SER A 26 6.44 7.81 -13.44
C SER A 26 7.90 7.33 -13.32
N PRO A 27 8.87 8.08 -13.87
CA PRO A 27 10.28 7.80 -13.66
C PRO A 27 10.69 7.74 -12.18
N GLU A 28 10.11 8.61 -11.34
CA GLU A 28 10.33 8.63 -9.89
C GLU A 28 9.87 7.32 -9.24
N THR A 29 8.67 6.85 -9.58
CA THR A 29 8.12 5.58 -9.09
C THR A 29 9.04 4.41 -9.48
N LEU A 30 9.51 4.37 -10.74
CA LEU A 30 10.39 3.30 -11.22
C LEU A 30 11.79 3.36 -10.59
N GLU A 31 12.31 4.56 -10.31
CA GLU A 31 13.55 4.73 -9.54
C GLU A 31 13.39 4.24 -8.10
N TRP A 32 12.26 4.52 -7.45
CA TRP A 32 11.94 3.96 -6.13
C TRP A 32 11.95 2.42 -6.15
N VAL A 33 11.30 1.78 -7.14
CA VAL A 33 11.31 0.31 -7.28
C VAL A 33 12.74 -0.22 -7.35
N LYS A 34 13.60 0.42 -8.14
CA LYS A 34 15.01 -0.01 -8.24
C LYS A 34 15.73 0.07 -6.90
N ARG A 35 15.59 1.19 -6.17
CA ARG A 35 16.21 1.36 -4.84
C ARG A 35 15.71 0.30 -3.86
N THR A 36 14.41 0.00 -3.88
CA THR A 36 13.79 -1.04 -3.05
C THR A 36 14.34 -2.43 -3.42
N ALA A 37 14.45 -2.75 -4.70
CA ALA A 37 15.03 -4.00 -5.17
C ALA A 37 16.50 -4.17 -4.73
N ASP A 38 17.31 -3.13 -4.86
CA ASP A 38 18.71 -3.12 -4.43
C ASP A 38 18.83 -3.36 -2.91
N LYS A 39 17.95 -2.72 -2.13
CA LYS A 39 17.89 -2.88 -0.67
C LYS A 39 17.56 -4.32 -0.27
N ILE A 40 16.56 -4.93 -0.91
CA ILE A 40 16.16 -6.32 -0.66
C ILE A 40 17.31 -7.28 -0.99
N GLU A 41 17.92 -7.13 -2.17
CA GLU A 41 19.02 -8.01 -2.61
C GLU A 41 20.18 -7.96 -1.60
N LEU A 42 20.62 -6.75 -1.23
CA LEU A 42 21.71 -6.55 -0.29
C LEU A 42 21.39 -7.15 1.08
N SER A 43 20.18 -6.89 1.59
CA SER A 43 19.71 -7.36 2.90
C SER A 43 19.73 -8.90 2.98
N LEU A 44 19.12 -9.57 2.01
CA LEU A 44 19.04 -11.03 1.98
C LEU A 44 20.38 -11.69 1.60
N SER A 45 21.18 -11.05 0.76
CA SER A 45 22.54 -11.52 0.40
C SER A 45 23.46 -11.53 1.62
N SER A 46 23.34 -10.51 2.48
CA SER A 46 24.06 -10.45 3.75
C SER A 46 23.60 -11.57 4.70
N ALA A 47 22.29 -11.71 4.91
CA ALA A 47 21.76 -12.66 5.87
C ALA A 47 21.97 -14.13 5.48
N THR A 48 21.97 -14.44 4.18
CA THR A 48 22.29 -15.80 3.70
C THR A 48 23.75 -16.19 3.93
N LYS A 49 24.66 -15.22 4.05
CA LYS A 49 26.09 -15.46 4.32
C LYS A 49 26.41 -15.56 5.81
N SER A 50 25.67 -14.85 6.66
CA SER A 50 25.90 -14.87 8.12
C SER A 50 25.55 -16.22 8.75
N MET A 51 24.66 -16.99 8.11
CA MET A 51 24.12 -18.26 8.63
C MET A 51 23.49 -18.14 10.03
N ASP A 52 23.19 -16.92 10.48
CA ASP A 52 22.42 -16.67 11.70
C ASP A 52 20.94 -16.81 11.38
N TRP A 53 20.30 -17.75 12.06
CA TRP A 53 18.91 -18.07 11.83
C TRP A 53 17.96 -16.91 12.15
N ALA A 54 18.22 -16.20 13.24
CA ALA A 54 17.37 -15.11 13.69
C ALA A 54 17.48 -13.92 12.72
N ASP A 55 18.70 -13.57 12.32
CA ASP A 55 18.95 -12.49 11.35
C ASP A 55 18.26 -12.80 10.01
N LEU A 56 18.39 -14.04 9.50
CA LEU A 56 17.74 -14.44 8.25
C LEU A 56 16.22 -14.31 8.29
N LEU A 57 15.58 -14.74 9.39
CA LEU A 57 14.14 -14.59 9.56
C LEU A 57 13.71 -13.11 9.62
N ILE A 58 14.45 -12.28 10.37
CA ILE A 58 14.19 -10.85 10.46
C ILE A 58 14.32 -10.21 9.08
N LYS A 59 15.37 -10.54 8.31
CA LYS A 59 15.57 -9.99 6.96
C LYS A 59 14.52 -10.47 5.96
N LEU A 60 14.07 -11.71 6.06
CA LEU A 60 12.94 -12.21 5.27
C LEU A 60 11.66 -11.43 5.56
N MET A 61 11.35 -11.18 6.83
CA MET A 61 10.17 -10.39 7.22
C MET A 61 10.28 -8.93 6.78
N GLN A 62 11.45 -8.30 6.92
CA GLN A 62 11.67 -6.93 6.43
C GLN A 62 11.52 -6.85 4.89
N SER A 63 12.07 -7.83 4.18
CA SER A 63 11.98 -7.90 2.71
C SER A 63 10.56 -8.21 2.23
N HIS A 64 9.76 -8.95 3.03
CA HIS A 64 8.35 -9.17 2.76
C HIS A 64 7.60 -7.84 2.63
N ASP A 65 7.79 -6.94 3.59
CA ASP A 65 7.10 -5.64 3.61
C ASP A 65 7.58 -4.74 2.46
N GLU A 66 8.86 -4.83 2.09
CA GLU A 66 9.42 -4.10 0.95
C GLU A 66 8.85 -4.59 -0.39
N PHE A 67 8.69 -5.90 -0.57
CA PHE A 67 7.99 -6.45 -1.73
C PHE A 67 6.49 -6.12 -1.72
N GLU A 68 5.84 -6.20 -0.56
CA GLU A 68 4.43 -5.86 -0.40
C GLU A 68 4.17 -4.40 -0.77
N ALA A 69 5.04 -3.47 -0.37
CA ALA A 69 4.92 -2.06 -0.77
C ALA A 69 4.88 -1.90 -2.30
N VAL A 70 5.75 -2.61 -3.03
CA VAL A 70 5.77 -2.59 -4.50
C VAL A 70 4.55 -3.26 -5.11
N ALA A 71 4.08 -4.36 -4.54
CA ALA A 71 2.87 -5.04 -5.00
C ALA A 71 1.61 -4.18 -4.78
N LEU A 72 1.48 -3.55 -3.61
CA LEU A 72 0.39 -2.64 -3.25
C LEU A 72 0.36 -1.38 -4.11
N ALA A 73 1.51 -0.92 -4.61
CA ALA A 73 1.58 0.26 -5.47
C ALA A 73 0.83 0.08 -6.80
N GLY A 74 0.53 -1.15 -7.23
CA GLY A 74 -0.32 -1.39 -8.39
C GLY A 74 0.30 -0.95 -9.73
N LEU A 75 1.62 -1.04 -9.85
CA LEU A 75 2.39 -0.55 -11.00
C LEU A 75 1.90 -1.08 -12.35
N TYR A 76 2.01 -0.24 -13.38
CA TYR A 76 1.67 -0.60 -14.77
C TYR A 76 2.74 -1.48 -15.42
N CYS A 77 3.99 -1.37 -14.99
CA CYS A 77 5.08 -2.26 -15.38
C CYS A 77 4.80 -3.67 -14.84
N HIS A 78 4.16 -4.50 -15.66
CA HIS A 78 3.63 -5.80 -15.25
C HIS A 78 4.69 -6.74 -14.66
N GLU A 79 5.88 -6.78 -15.26
CA GLU A 79 6.97 -7.65 -14.80
C GLU A 79 7.51 -7.23 -13.42
N VAL A 80 7.51 -5.94 -13.10
CA VAL A 80 7.84 -5.45 -11.75
C VAL A 80 6.82 -5.96 -10.75
N ARG A 81 5.52 -5.76 -11.04
CA ARG A 81 4.44 -6.18 -10.14
C ARG A 81 4.47 -7.69 -9.88
N LYS A 82 4.64 -8.49 -10.94
CA LYS A 82 4.73 -9.94 -10.85
C LYS A 82 5.95 -10.39 -10.04
N ALA A 83 7.11 -9.78 -10.26
CA ALA A 83 8.30 -10.07 -9.46
C ALA A 83 8.09 -9.72 -7.99
N ALA A 84 7.44 -8.60 -7.68
CA ALA A 84 7.14 -8.19 -6.32
C ALA A 84 6.19 -9.17 -5.61
N GLU A 85 5.11 -9.58 -6.25
CA GLU A 85 4.15 -10.56 -5.72
C GLU A 85 4.81 -11.91 -5.42
N LEU A 86 5.67 -12.39 -6.32
CA LEU A 86 6.42 -13.64 -6.13
C LEU A 86 7.47 -13.51 -5.01
N GLY A 87 8.22 -12.40 -4.99
CA GLY A 87 9.22 -12.12 -3.96
C GLY A 87 8.60 -12.10 -2.57
N ARG A 88 7.48 -11.39 -2.41
CA ARG A 88 6.65 -11.40 -1.21
C ARG A 88 6.27 -12.81 -0.79
N SER A 89 5.80 -13.65 -1.73
CA SER A 89 5.41 -15.03 -1.44
C SER A 89 6.56 -15.87 -0.89
N TYR A 90 7.78 -15.69 -1.42
CA TYR A 90 8.97 -16.38 -0.89
C TYR A 90 9.35 -15.88 0.51
N CYS A 91 9.24 -14.57 0.75
CA CYS A 91 9.51 -13.96 2.05
C CYS A 91 8.45 -14.28 3.12
N ASN A 92 7.23 -14.67 2.74
CA ASN A 92 6.19 -15.04 3.68
C ASN A 92 6.50 -16.40 4.35
N TRP A 93 7.12 -16.34 5.53
CA TRP A 93 7.46 -17.50 6.34
C TRP A 93 6.22 -18.22 6.93
N LEU A 94 5.12 -17.49 7.11
CA LEU A 94 3.86 -18.02 7.66
C LEU A 94 3.03 -18.77 6.62
N ASN A 95 3.31 -18.57 5.33
CA ASN A 95 2.60 -19.27 4.28
C ASN A 95 2.78 -20.79 4.47
N ASN A 96 1.68 -21.54 4.38
CA ASN A 96 1.61 -23.00 4.43
C ASN A 96 2.23 -23.61 3.15
N SER A 97 3.49 -23.29 2.86
CA SER A 97 4.27 -24.06 1.91
C SER A 97 4.41 -25.48 2.46
N THR A 98 4.37 -26.47 1.57
CA THR A 98 4.75 -27.86 1.82
C THR A 98 6.23 -28.06 2.22
N LEU A 99 6.94 -26.97 2.54
CA LEU A 99 8.35 -26.96 2.91
C LEU A 99 8.45 -26.88 4.44
N ASP A 100 9.39 -27.64 5.00
CA ASP A 100 9.65 -27.65 6.42
C ASP A 100 10.11 -26.27 6.92
N LYS A 101 9.78 -25.93 8.17
CA LYS A 101 10.16 -24.66 8.79
C LYS A 101 11.57 -24.74 9.37
N ASP A 102 12.55 -25.02 8.50
CA ASP A 102 13.96 -25.21 8.86
C ASP A 102 14.88 -24.16 8.20
N LEU A 103 16.14 -24.15 8.67
CA LEU A 103 17.16 -23.21 8.19
C LEU A 103 17.36 -23.30 6.68
N ASN A 104 17.44 -24.52 6.15
CA ASN A 104 17.67 -24.77 4.73
C ASN A 104 16.55 -24.20 3.87
N THR A 105 15.30 -24.40 4.26
CA THR A 105 14.12 -23.88 3.56
C THR A 105 14.13 -22.36 3.50
N CYS A 106 14.51 -21.69 4.59
CA CYS A 106 14.59 -20.23 4.58
C CYS A 106 15.79 -19.70 3.81
N ILE A 107 16.91 -20.43 3.74
CA ILE A 107 18.00 -20.09 2.81
C ILE A 107 17.51 -20.17 1.36
N ILE A 108 16.75 -21.22 1.01
CA ILE A 108 16.14 -21.35 -0.32
C ILE A 108 15.17 -20.19 -0.59
N ARG A 109 14.26 -19.90 0.35
CA ARG A 109 13.31 -18.78 0.24
C ARG A 109 14.02 -17.44 0.07
N ALA A 110 15.06 -17.18 0.86
CA ALA A 110 15.85 -15.96 0.73
C ALA A 110 16.56 -15.88 -0.62
N THR A 111 17.07 -17.01 -1.12
CA THR A 111 17.70 -17.07 -2.45
C THR A 111 16.69 -16.77 -3.56
N GLU A 112 15.51 -17.38 -3.52
CA GLU A 112 14.44 -17.12 -4.50
C GLU A 112 13.93 -15.67 -4.43
N ALA A 113 13.73 -15.15 -3.22
CA ALA A 113 13.36 -13.75 -3.00
C ALA A 113 14.41 -12.78 -3.59
N ARG A 114 15.71 -13.06 -3.41
CA ARG A 114 16.78 -12.28 -4.04
C ARG A 114 16.69 -12.29 -5.56
N LEU A 115 16.43 -13.46 -6.17
CA LEU A 115 16.24 -13.56 -7.62
C LEU A 115 15.05 -12.72 -8.09
N GLN A 116 13.95 -12.68 -7.33
CA GLN A 116 12.82 -11.80 -7.66
C GLN A 116 13.18 -10.32 -7.50
N ALA A 117 13.98 -9.94 -6.51
CA ALA A 117 14.46 -8.55 -6.39
C ALA A 117 15.31 -8.15 -7.61
N ILE A 118 16.21 -9.02 -8.09
CA ILE A 118 17.01 -8.77 -9.29
C ILE A 118 16.10 -8.58 -10.53
N ARG A 119 15.13 -9.49 -10.73
CA ARG A 119 14.15 -9.39 -11.83
C ARG A 119 13.33 -8.11 -11.74
N MET A 120 12.92 -7.73 -10.53
CA MET A 120 12.17 -6.50 -10.27
C MET A 120 12.99 -5.26 -10.68
N ARG A 121 14.28 -5.22 -10.33
CA ARG A 121 15.20 -4.14 -10.72
C ARG A 121 15.38 -4.06 -12.24
N GLU A 122 15.63 -5.19 -12.89
CA GLU A 122 15.83 -5.25 -14.35
C GLU A 122 14.58 -4.83 -15.11
N ALA A 123 13.39 -5.29 -14.68
CA ALA A 123 12.13 -4.88 -15.26
C ALA A 123 11.88 -3.37 -15.07
N ALA A 124 12.17 -2.83 -13.89
CA ALA A 124 12.05 -1.40 -13.62
C ALA A 124 13.01 -0.58 -14.50
N GLU A 125 14.23 -1.06 -14.75
CA GLU A 125 15.19 -0.41 -15.65
C GLU A 125 14.67 -0.34 -17.09
N ILE A 126 14.10 -1.43 -17.60
CA ILE A 126 13.51 -1.48 -18.94
C ILE A 126 12.33 -0.52 -19.04
N CYS A 127 11.40 -0.56 -18.08
CA CYS A 127 10.25 0.34 -18.03
C CYS A 127 10.67 1.81 -17.89
N LEU A 128 11.72 2.11 -17.12
CA LEU A 128 12.24 3.47 -16.93
C LEU A 128 12.84 4.03 -18.20
N LEU A 129 13.58 3.22 -18.97
CA LEU A 129 14.08 3.62 -20.29
C LEU A 129 12.92 3.97 -21.23
N GLY A 130 11.87 3.15 -21.25
CA GLY A 130 10.66 3.41 -22.02
C GLY A 130 9.95 4.71 -21.61
N ALA A 131 9.72 4.89 -20.30
CA ALA A 131 9.05 6.07 -19.75
C ALA A 131 9.83 7.38 -19.99
N ARG A 132 11.16 7.33 -20.06
CA ARG A 132 12.00 8.50 -20.39
C ARG A 132 12.01 8.83 -21.88
N GLN A 133 11.90 7.82 -22.75
CA GLN A 133 11.89 8.02 -24.20
C GLN A 133 10.53 8.50 -24.70
N ASN A 134 9.45 7.97 -24.12
CA ASN A 134 8.07 8.32 -24.46
C ASN A 134 7.30 8.59 -23.16
N PRO A 135 7.47 9.79 -22.55
CA PRO A 135 6.79 10.12 -21.31
C PRO A 135 5.26 10.09 -21.53
N PRO A 136 4.52 9.37 -20.69
CA PRO A 136 3.06 9.36 -20.78
C PRO A 136 2.48 10.75 -20.46
N ASP A 137 1.34 11.11 -21.07
CA ASP A 137 0.67 12.41 -20.84
C ASP A 137 0.28 12.63 -19.37
N THR A 138 -0.01 11.54 -18.65
CA THR A 138 -0.17 11.53 -17.20
C THR A 138 0.56 10.31 -16.63
N THR A 139 1.22 10.45 -15.49
CA THR A 139 2.02 9.37 -14.91
C THR A 139 1.56 9.02 -13.52
N PHE A 140 1.59 7.74 -13.18
CA PHE A 140 1.34 7.27 -11.83
C PHE A 140 2.50 7.63 -10.90
N ILE A 141 2.19 8.40 -9.85
CA ILE A 141 3.11 8.78 -8.78
C ILE A 141 2.60 8.25 -7.44
N LEU A 142 3.51 7.85 -6.55
CA LEU A 142 3.17 7.22 -5.27
C LEU A 142 2.46 8.19 -4.31
N SER A 143 2.72 9.50 -4.40
CA SER A 143 2.01 10.50 -3.60
C SER A 143 0.52 10.58 -3.93
N ASP A 144 0.12 10.34 -5.18
CA ASP A 144 -1.29 10.30 -5.57
C ASP A 144 -1.98 9.04 -5.04
N LEU A 145 -1.29 7.90 -5.01
CA LEU A 145 -1.79 6.69 -4.36
C LEU A 145 -2.04 6.92 -2.85
N LEU A 146 -1.11 7.57 -2.15
CA LEU A 146 -1.28 7.88 -0.73
C LEU A 146 -2.48 8.82 -0.49
N ARG A 147 -2.72 9.79 -1.37
CA ARG A 147 -3.92 10.66 -1.31
C ARG A 147 -5.20 9.87 -1.56
N ALA A 148 -5.20 9.02 -2.59
CA ALA A 148 -6.35 8.18 -2.91
C ALA A 148 -6.70 7.23 -1.76
N ASN A 149 -5.68 6.61 -1.13
CA ASN A 149 -5.90 5.77 0.06
C ASN A 149 -6.53 6.56 1.21
N ALA A 150 -6.05 7.78 1.49
CA ALA A 150 -6.62 8.63 2.51
C ALA A 150 -8.07 9.04 2.18
N GLU A 151 -8.39 9.31 0.92
CA GLU A 151 -9.75 9.60 0.47
C GLU A 151 -10.70 8.42 0.67
N ILE A 152 -10.26 7.20 0.32
CA ILE A 152 -11.05 5.99 0.53
C ILE A 152 -11.32 5.79 2.03
N ILE A 153 -10.32 5.99 2.88
CA ILE A 153 -10.48 5.92 4.34
C ILE A 153 -11.49 6.97 4.83
N GLU A 154 -11.35 8.23 4.39
CA GLU A 154 -12.29 9.31 4.75
C GLU A 154 -13.72 8.93 4.35
N HIS A 155 -13.90 8.36 3.16
CA HIS A 155 -15.20 7.89 2.67
C HIS A 155 -15.75 6.72 3.49
N ASP A 156 -14.95 5.70 3.79
CA ASP A 156 -15.42 4.56 4.58
C ASP A 156 -15.81 4.97 6.00
N ILE A 157 -15.03 5.84 6.63
CA ILE A 157 -15.36 6.37 7.95
C ILE A 157 -16.66 7.19 7.90
N ALA A 158 -16.82 8.06 6.90
CA ALA A 158 -18.03 8.87 6.74
C ALA A 158 -19.28 7.99 6.51
N ASP A 159 -19.17 7.00 5.61
CA ASP A 159 -20.23 6.02 5.34
C ASP A 159 -20.59 5.22 6.60
N GLY A 160 -19.58 4.74 7.32
CA GLY A 160 -19.77 3.97 8.54
C GLY A 160 -20.49 4.79 9.61
N LEU A 161 -20.08 6.05 9.83
CA LEU A 161 -20.73 6.95 10.78
C LEU A 161 -22.17 7.30 10.37
N ALA A 162 -22.41 7.55 9.08
CA ALA A 162 -23.72 7.91 8.55
C ALA A 162 -24.72 6.74 8.58
N SER A 163 -24.23 5.50 8.65
CA SER A 163 -25.09 4.31 8.67
C SER A 163 -25.91 4.15 9.96
N GLU A 164 -25.44 4.73 11.07
CA GLU A 164 -25.98 4.52 12.43
C GLU A 164 -26.13 3.03 12.83
N ASP A 165 -25.43 2.13 12.12
CA ASP A 165 -25.45 0.68 12.33
C ASP A 165 -24.04 0.20 12.70
N PHE A 166 -23.92 -0.44 13.86
CA PHE A 166 -22.62 -0.93 14.36
C PHE A 166 -22.00 -1.97 13.43
N HIS A 167 -22.79 -2.81 12.77
CA HIS A 167 -22.29 -3.82 11.85
C HIS A 167 -21.70 -3.20 10.57
N ILE A 168 -22.38 -2.18 10.03
CA ILE A 168 -21.89 -1.46 8.85
C ILE A 168 -20.65 -0.64 9.23
N LEU A 169 -20.69 0.05 10.38
CA LEU A 169 -19.54 0.77 10.91
C LEU A 169 -18.33 -0.15 11.11
N SER A 170 -18.50 -1.34 11.68
CA SER A 170 -17.39 -2.26 11.90
C SER A 170 -16.77 -2.74 10.60
N GLN A 171 -17.58 -3.10 9.59
CA GLN A 171 -17.08 -3.50 8.26
C GLN A 171 -16.27 -2.38 7.60
N LYS A 172 -16.77 -1.15 7.67
CA LYS A 172 -16.10 0.03 7.11
C LYS A 172 -14.80 0.34 7.84
N LEU A 173 -14.78 0.20 9.17
CA LEU A 173 -13.56 0.39 9.97
C LEU A 173 -12.52 -0.70 9.72
N GLU A 174 -12.91 -1.96 9.55
CA GLU A 174 -12.00 -3.05 9.16
C GLU A 174 -11.36 -2.79 7.79
N HIS A 175 -12.13 -2.27 6.84
CA HIS A 175 -11.59 -1.89 5.54
C HIS A 175 -10.64 -0.68 5.64
N ALA A 176 -11.03 0.36 6.37
CA ALA A 176 -10.19 1.53 6.61
C ALA A 176 -8.88 1.17 7.34
N GLU A 177 -8.95 0.29 8.35
CA GLU A 177 -7.78 -0.23 9.08
C GLU A 177 -6.79 -0.89 8.12
N ARG A 178 -7.28 -1.74 7.21
CA ARG A 178 -6.44 -2.38 6.18
C ARG A 178 -5.77 -1.36 5.27
N ILE A 179 -6.49 -0.33 4.82
CA ILE A 179 -5.91 0.72 3.96
C ILE A 179 -4.88 1.54 4.74
N PHE A 180 -5.11 1.84 6.02
CA PHE A 180 -4.10 2.46 6.87
C PHE A 180 -2.86 1.60 6.99
N HIS A 181 -3.00 0.30 7.23
CA HIS A 181 -1.87 -0.62 7.33
C HIS A 181 -1.07 -0.70 6.02
N ASN A 182 -1.77 -0.85 4.89
CA ASN A 182 -1.15 -0.82 3.56
C ASN A 182 -0.40 0.50 3.29
N THR A 183 -0.97 1.62 3.77
CA THR A 183 -0.38 2.95 3.66
C THR A 183 0.87 3.09 4.56
N GLU A 184 0.87 2.50 5.77
CA GLU A 184 2.05 2.43 6.63
C GLU A 184 3.19 1.69 5.92
N ILE A 185 2.92 0.49 5.38
CA ILE A 185 3.90 -0.33 4.65
C ILE A 185 4.48 0.45 3.48
N LEU A 186 3.63 1.01 2.62
CA LEU A 186 4.09 1.78 1.45
C LEU A 186 4.92 2.98 1.89
N ALA A 187 4.39 3.84 2.76
CA ALA A 187 5.05 5.07 3.19
C ALA A 187 6.39 4.82 3.89
N ALA A 188 6.54 3.71 4.62
CA ALA A 188 7.79 3.34 5.28
C ALA A 188 8.94 3.05 4.30
N THR A 189 8.65 2.79 3.02
CA THR A 189 9.65 2.54 1.98
C THR A 189 10.01 3.80 1.16
N LEU A 190 9.33 4.91 1.42
CA LEU A 190 9.48 6.17 0.71
C LEU A 190 10.37 7.16 1.49
N LEU A 191 11.00 8.07 0.77
CA LEU A 191 11.79 9.17 1.32
C LEU A 191 10.87 10.28 1.83
N ASP A 192 11.27 10.92 2.92
CA ASP A 192 10.58 12.05 3.56
C ASP A 192 9.11 11.79 3.95
N CYS A 193 8.74 10.52 4.17
CA CYS A 193 7.37 10.09 4.50
C CYS A 193 7.09 9.81 5.97
N SER A 194 8.00 10.11 6.89
CA SER A 194 7.83 9.74 8.30
C SER A 194 6.53 10.25 8.92
N GLU A 195 6.08 11.46 8.55
CA GLU A 195 4.79 12.00 9.00
C GLU A 195 3.60 11.14 8.52
N VAL A 196 3.63 10.68 7.26
CA VAL A 196 2.59 9.82 6.68
C VAL A 196 2.61 8.44 7.34
N THR A 197 3.79 7.84 7.52
CA THR A 197 3.94 6.54 8.20
C THR A 197 3.39 6.59 9.63
N LEU A 198 3.71 7.64 10.38
CA LEU A 198 3.22 7.82 11.75
C LEU A 198 1.71 8.03 11.80
N ALA A 199 1.15 8.83 10.89
CA ALA A 199 -0.29 9.04 10.78
C ALA A 199 -1.01 7.73 10.43
N ALA A 200 -0.50 6.97 9.46
CA ALA A 200 -1.06 5.68 9.07
C ALA A 200 -1.09 4.69 10.24
N LYS A 201 0.03 4.56 10.96
CA LYS A 201 0.13 3.73 12.17
C LYS A 201 -0.83 4.16 13.27
N ALA A 202 -1.00 5.47 13.49
CA ALA A 202 -1.95 6.01 14.47
C ALA A 202 -3.40 5.75 14.04
N GLY A 203 -3.70 5.86 12.74
CA GLY A 203 -4.99 5.54 12.15
C GLY A 203 -5.38 4.08 12.33
N THR A 204 -4.47 3.14 12.02
CA THR A 204 -4.66 1.70 12.29
C THR A 204 -5.04 1.44 13.74
N ARG A 205 -4.29 2.02 14.69
CA ARG A 205 -4.59 1.88 16.13
C ARG A 205 -5.95 2.48 16.49
N ALA A 206 -6.29 3.64 15.96
CA ALA A 206 -7.57 4.28 16.22
C ALA A 206 -8.74 3.43 15.68
N CYS A 207 -8.62 2.83 14.49
CA CYS A 207 -9.62 1.88 14.00
C CYS A 207 -9.75 0.64 14.90
N MET A 208 -8.62 0.06 15.32
CA MET A 208 -8.63 -1.08 16.25
C MET A 208 -9.28 -0.73 17.60
N ASP A 209 -8.92 0.42 18.19
CA ASP A 209 -9.50 0.87 19.45
C ASP A 209 -11.01 1.12 19.33
N ALA A 210 -11.48 1.61 18.18
CA ALA A 210 -12.89 1.76 17.89
C ALA A 210 -13.61 0.40 17.85
N LEU A 211 -13.05 -0.59 17.13
CA LEU A 211 -13.60 -1.94 17.00
C LEU A 211 -13.64 -2.70 18.33
N LEU A 212 -12.67 -2.45 19.21
CA LEU A 212 -12.58 -3.08 20.54
C LEU A 212 -13.37 -2.32 21.62
N SER A 213 -13.91 -1.15 21.30
CA SER A 213 -14.65 -0.34 22.26
C SER A 213 -15.98 -1.00 22.64
N LYS A 214 -16.27 -1.03 23.94
CA LYS A 214 -17.55 -1.51 24.48
C LYS A 214 -18.61 -0.42 24.58
N GLU A 215 -18.22 0.83 24.41
CA GLU A 215 -19.08 2.01 24.52
C GLU A 215 -19.14 2.75 23.19
N TRP A 216 -20.36 3.07 22.74
CA TRP A 216 -20.59 3.79 21.48
C TRP A 216 -19.87 5.14 21.45
N ALA A 217 -19.99 5.93 22.52
CA ALA A 217 -19.34 7.25 22.59
C ALA A 217 -17.81 7.15 22.47
N SER A 218 -17.19 6.14 23.08
CA SER A 218 -15.75 5.92 22.94
C SER A 218 -15.39 5.43 21.54
N ALA A 219 -16.19 4.52 20.95
CA ALA A 219 -15.99 4.06 19.58
C ALA A 219 -15.98 5.25 18.60
N ILE A 220 -16.99 6.10 18.66
CA ILE A 220 -17.11 7.28 17.81
C ILE A 220 -15.91 8.23 17.97
N ARG A 221 -15.42 8.45 19.19
CA ARG A 221 -14.21 9.25 19.42
C ARG A 221 -12.98 8.64 18.72
N HIS A 222 -12.81 7.32 18.80
CA HIS A 222 -11.71 6.65 18.10
C HIS A 222 -11.85 6.71 16.58
N VAL A 223 -13.07 6.60 16.05
CA VAL A 223 -13.35 6.79 14.62
C VAL A 223 -13.03 8.21 14.15
N GLN A 224 -13.36 9.22 14.96
CA GLN A 224 -13.00 10.61 14.66
C GLN A 224 -11.48 10.81 14.66
N ASN A 225 -10.76 10.19 15.59
CA ASN A 225 -9.29 10.21 15.59
C ASN A 225 -8.73 9.57 14.31
N ALA A 226 -9.26 8.43 13.88
CA ALA A 226 -8.87 7.79 12.62
C ALA A 226 -9.08 8.74 11.43
N SER A 227 -10.24 9.43 11.36
CA SER A 227 -10.51 10.43 10.32
C SER A 227 -9.49 11.57 10.29
N VAL A 228 -9.08 12.06 11.47
CA VAL A 228 -8.03 13.09 11.58
C VAL A 228 -6.69 12.58 11.03
N GLU A 229 -6.32 11.34 11.31
CA GLU A 229 -5.07 10.76 10.78
C GLU A 229 -5.12 10.58 9.26
N ALA A 230 -6.27 10.21 8.68
CA ALA A 230 -6.45 10.18 7.22
C ALA A 230 -6.23 11.57 6.59
N GLY A 231 -6.79 12.63 7.19
CA GLY A 231 -6.57 14.00 6.74
C GLY A 231 -5.09 14.42 6.78
N LYS A 232 -4.33 13.96 7.80
CA LYS A 232 -2.87 14.18 7.84
C LYS A 232 -2.17 13.48 6.68
N ILE A 233 -2.48 12.21 6.40
CA ILE A 233 -1.92 11.47 5.26
C ILE A 233 -2.14 12.27 3.97
N LYS A 234 -3.40 12.64 3.68
CA LYS A 234 -3.78 13.38 2.47
C LYS A 234 -3.00 14.68 2.31
N SER A 235 -2.88 15.46 3.39
CA SER A 235 -2.18 16.76 3.38
C SER A 235 -0.65 16.64 3.24
N ARG A 236 -0.07 15.51 3.67
CA ARG A 236 1.39 15.29 3.71
C ARG A 236 1.91 14.42 2.58
N ALA A 237 1.06 13.66 1.90
CA ALA A 237 1.41 12.75 0.82
C ALA A 237 2.26 13.40 -0.28
N GLY A 238 2.05 14.69 -0.59
CA GLY A 238 2.85 15.41 -1.59
C GLY A 238 4.33 15.60 -1.24
N LYS A 239 4.74 15.34 0.00
CA LYS A 239 6.15 15.38 0.42
C LYS A 239 6.89 14.06 0.17
N CYS A 240 6.15 12.98 -0.06
CA CYS A 240 6.66 11.62 -0.20
C CYS A 240 7.28 11.34 -1.58
N LYS A 241 8.46 10.70 -1.61
CA LYS A 241 9.25 10.39 -2.82
C LYS A 241 9.92 9.01 -2.81
#